data_AF-A0AB40DIU0-F1
#
_entry.id   AF-A0AB40DIU0-F1
#
_cell.length_a   1.000
_cell.length_b   1.000
_cell.length_c   1.000
_cell.angle_alpha   90.00
_cell.angle_beta   90.00
_cell.angle_gamma   90.00
#
_symmetry.space_group_name_H-M   'P 1'
#
loop_
_entity.id
_entity.type
_entity.pdbx_description
1 polymer ?
#
loop_
_entity_poly.entity_id
_entity_poly.type
_entity_poly.pdbx_seq_one_letter_code
_entity_poly.pdbx_strand_id
1 'polypeptide(L)'
;MDPFDVSDRNSWYFGPMSRQEATEVLMNERERGVFLVRDSNSIAGDYVLCVREDTKVSNYIINKVQQQDHIVYRIGDQSFDNLPKLLTFYTLHYLDTTPLRRPALKKEEKVIGKFDFVGSDQDDLPFQRGEILTVIRKDEDQWWTARNSSGKIGQIPVPYICQRL
;
A
#
# COMPACT_ATOMS: atom_id res chain seq x y z
N MET A 1 22.35 -5.99 7.13
CA MET A 1 21.61 -5.38 6.01
C MET A 1 20.17 -5.80 6.15
N ASP A 2 19.25 -4.85 6.11
CA ASP A 2 17.82 -5.16 6.13
C ASP A 2 17.45 -5.92 4.85
N PRO A 3 16.51 -6.89 4.91
CA PRO A 3 16.16 -7.71 3.75
C PRO A 3 15.34 -6.94 2.70
N PHE A 4 14.89 -5.72 3.02
CA PHE A 4 14.20 -4.78 2.14
C PHE A 4 14.46 -3.34 2.63
N ASP A 5 14.20 -2.36 1.78
CA ASP A 5 14.32 -0.94 2.14
C ASP A 5 13.14 -0.50 3.02
N VAL A 6 13.37 -0.42 4.33
CA VAL A 6 12.38 0.05 5.30
C VAL A 6 12.07 1.54 5.17
N SER A 7 12.96 2.33 4.56
CA SER A 7 12.77 3.77 4.35
C SER A 7 11.91 4.07 3.13
N ASP A 8 11.86 3.19 2.13
CA ASP A 8 10.92 3.31 1.01
C ASP A 8 9.49 2.93 1.44
N ARG A 9 8.79 3.89 2.03
CA ARG A 9 7.39 3.73 2.44
C ARG A 9 6.49 3.24 1.31
N ASN A 10 6.77 3.61 0.05
CA ASN A 10 5.93 3.20 -1.08
C ASN A 10 6.07 1.71 -1.37
N SER A 11 7.14 1.04 -0.96
CA SER A 11 7.30 -0.40 -1.16
C SER A 11 6.41 -1.25 -0.25
N TRP A 12 6.17 -0.83 0.99
CA TRP A 12 5.52 -1.66 2.02
C TRP A 12 4.19 -1.11 2.56
N TYR A 13 3.91 0.18 2.38
CA TYR A 13 2.66 0.80 2.85
C TYR A 13 1.61 0.86 1.75
N PHE A 14 0.51 0.14 1.92
CA PHE A 14 -0.58 -0.01 0.95
C PHE A 14 -1.72 1.00 1.16
N GLY A 15 -1.62 1.87 2.18
CA GLY A 15 -2.61 2.93 2.39
C GLY A 15 -3.99 2.40 2.79
N PRO A 16 -5.08 3.06 2.36
CA PRO A 16 -6.43 2.60 2.56
C PRO A 16 -6.64 1.29 1.80
N MET A 17 -6.62 0.18 2.53
CA MET A 17 -6.85 -1.16 2.02
C MET A 17 -7.70 -1.92 3.03
N SER A 18 -8.68 -2.69 2.56
CA SER A 18 -9.52 -3.52 3.41
C SER A 18 -8.75 -4.74 3.92
N ARG A 19 -9.23 -5.33 5.01
CA ARG A 19 -8.69 -6.60 5.52
C ARG A 19 -8.80 -7.73 4.48
N GLN A 20 -9.87 -7.74 3.70
CA GLN A 20 -10.10 -8.77 2.69
C GLN A 20 -9.06 -8.67 1.56
N GLU A 21 -8.89 -7.48 0.96
CA GLU A 21 -7.89 -7.25 -0.09
C GLU A 21 -6.46 -7.61 0.39
N ALA A 22 -6.10 -7.19 1.60
CA ALA A 22 -4.81 -7.54 2.19
C ALA A 22 -4.62 -9.06 2.34
N THR A 23 -5.69 -9.77 2.72
CA THR A 23 -5.67 -11.23 2.85
C THR A 23 -5.52 -11.89 1.48
N GLU A 24 -6.24 -11.42 0.46
CA GLU A 24 -6.14 -11.93 -0.91
C GLU A 24 -4.74 -11.73 -1.50
N VAL A 25 -4.14 -10.55 -1.30
CA VAL A 25 -2.76 -10.28 -1.74
C VAL A 25 -1.78 -11.26 -1.08
N LEU A 26 -1.84 -11.38 0.24
CA LEU A 26 -0.86 -12.18 0.99
C LEU A 26 -1.08 -13.68 0.86
N MET A 27 -2.31 -14.17 0.71
CA MET A 27 -2.59 -15.59 0.50
C MET A 27 -2.10 -16.10 -0.87
N ASN A 28 -1.93 -15.21 -1.85
CA ASN A 28 -1.33 -15.55 -3.15
C ASN A 28 0.21 -15.66 -3.07
N GLU A 29 0.83 -15.21 -1.97
CA GLU A 29 2.27 -15.31 -1.76
C GLU A 29 2.64 -16.72 -1.27
N ARG A 30 3.70 -17.28 -1.89
CA ARG A 30 4.21 -18.63 -1.56
C ARG A 30 5.15 -18.63 -0.36
N GLU A 31 5.73 -17.48 -0.04
CA GLU A 31 6.76 -17.33 0.98
C GLU A 31 6.13 -16.79 2.28
N ARG A 32 6.51 -17.37 3.42
CA ARG A 32 6.14 -16.84 4.73
C ARG A 32 6.96 -15.61 5.10
N GLY A 33 6.39 -14.72 5.89
CA GLY A 33 7.02 -13.46 6.28
C GLY A 33 6.95 -12.38 5.21
N VAL A 34 6.25 -12.65 4.09
CA VAL A 34 5.80 -11.59 3.19
C VAL A 34 4.73 -10.77 3.90
N PHE A 35 4.82 -9.45 3.83
CA PHE A 35 3.97 -8.57 4.63
C PHE A 35 3.54 -7.31 3.89
N LEU A 36 2.53 -6.63 4.41
CA LEU A 36 2.20 -5.26 4.02
C LEU A 36 1.69 -4.48 5.22
N VAL A 37 1.79 -3.15 5.17
CA VAL A 37 1.17 -2.26 6.17
C VAL A 37 0.05 -1.49 5.50
N ARG A 38 -1.13 -1.47 6.11
CA ARG A 38 -2.29 -0.72 5.63
C ARG A 38 -2.86 0.18 6.74
N ASP A 39 -3.77 1.06 6.36
CA ASP A 39 -4.55 1.81 7.33
C ASP A 39 -5.52 0.90 8.08
N SER A 40 -5.76 1.21 9.35
CA SER A 40 -6.79 0.56 10.16
C SER A 40 -8.18 1.04 9.73
N ASN A 41 -9.06 0.11 9.39
CA ASN A 41 -10.45 0.45 9.06
C ASN A 41 -11.30 0.74 10.31
N SER A 42 -10.86 0.29 11.49
CA SER A 42 -11.62 0.40 12.74
C SER A 42 -11.21 1.60 13.59
N ILE A 43 -9.97 2.07 13.46
CA ILE A 43 -9.45 3.20 14.25
C ILE A 43 -8.70 4.13 13.29
N ALA A 44 -9.26 5.32 13.06
CA ALA A 44 -8.64 6.30 12.19
C ALA A 44 -7.28 6.74 12.74
N GLY A 45 -6.26 6.73 11.89
CA GLY A 45 -4.88 7.12 12.24
C GLY A 45 -3.98 5.97 12.71
N ASP A 46 -4.56 4.80 13.01
CA ASP A 46 -3.81 3.59 13.31
C ASP A 46 -3.49 2.79 12.04
N TYR A 47 -2.54 1.86 12.18
CA TYR A 47 -2.09 1.00 11.09
C TYR A 47 -2.32 -0.47 11.44
N VAL A 48 -2.29 -1.33 10.42
CA VAL A 48 -2.28 -2.78 10.57
C VAL A 48 -1.13 -3.35 9.78
N LEU A 49 -0.25 -4.10 10.45
CA LEU A 49 0.75 -4.95 9.82
C LEU A 49 0.11 -6.31 9.51
N CYS A 50 -0.01 -6.62 8.22
CA CYS A 50 -0.53 -7.90 7.74
C CYS A 50 0.64 -8.78 7.32
N VAL A 51 0.71 -10.02 7.80
CA VAL A 51 1.84 -10.94 7.53
C VAL A 51 1.32 -12.28 7.06
N ARG A 52 1.92 -12.79 5.98
CA ARG A 52 1.73 -14.16 5.51
C ARG A 52 2.45 -15.12 6.45
N GLU A 53 1.69 -15.81 7.29
CA GLU A 53 2.17 -16.95 8.09
C GLU A 53 2.04 -18.24 7.29
N ASP A 54 2.24 -19.42 7.89
CA ASP A 54 2.23 -20.70 7.15
C ASP A 54 0.89 -21.00 6.45
N THR A 55 -0.24 -20.92 7.15
CA THR A 55 -1.58 -21.27 6.62
C THR A 55 -2.59 -20.12 6.64
N LYS A 56 -2.18 -18.97 7.18
CA LYS A 56 -3.06 -17.83 7.42
C LYS A 56 -2.37 -16.51 7.13
N VAL A 57 -3.15 -15.43 7.19
CA VAL A 57 -2.66 -14.06 7.27
C VAL A 57 -2.95 -13.54 8.67
N SER A 58 -1.89 -13.21 9.41
CA SER A 58 -1.98 -12.56 10.72
C SER A 58 -2.09 -11.05 10.54
N ASN A 59 -2.90 -10.40 11.38
CA ASN A 59 -3.14 -8.96 11.35
C ASN A 59 -2.76 -8.39 12.72
N TYR A 60 -1.73 -7.55 12.78
CA TYR A 60 -1.24 -6.94 14.00
C TYR A 60 -1.58 -5.45 14.00
N ILE A 61 -2.32 -5.00 15.01
CA ILE A 61 -2.69 -3.60 15.16
C ILE A 61 -1.46 -2.82 15.63
N ILE A 62 -1.17 -1.72 14.93
CA ILE A 62 -0.16 -0.74 15.31
C ILE A 62 -0.88 0.54 15.70
N ASN A 63 -0.88 0.83 16.99
CA ASN A 63 -1.52 2.02 17.54
C ASN A 63 -0.55 3.21 17.42
N LYS A 64 -1.02 4.33 16.89
CA LYS A 64 -0.30 5.59 16.86
C LYS A 64 -0.68 6.41 18.09
N VAL A 65 0.17 6.42 19.10
CA VAL A 65 -0.10 7.04 20.40
C VAL A 65 0.70 8.34 20.53
N GLN A 66 0.01 9.44 20.86
CA GLN A 66 0.66 10.69 21.25
C GLN A 66 1.10 10.58 22.73
N GLN A 67 2.41 10.62 22.99
CA GLN A 67 2.96 10.68 24.34
C GLN A 67 3.68 12.02 24.54
N GLN A 68 3.11 12.90 25.38
CA GLN A 68 3.63 14.25 25.60
C GLN A 68 3.90 14.95 24.25
N ASP A 69 5.18 15.15 23.91
CA ASP A 69 5.65 15.86 22.72
C ASP A 69 6.08 14.97 21.54
N HIS A 70 5.91 13.65 21.62
CA HIS A 70 6.28 12.76 20.52
C HIS A 70 5.23 11.69 20.23
N ILE A 71 5.24 11.20 18.99
CA ILE A 71 4.39 10.11 18.54
C ILE A 71 5.16 8.81 18.73
N VAL A 72 4.49 7.81 19.29
CA VAL A 72 5.00 6.45 19.47
C VAL A 72 4.09 5.46 18.76
N TYR A 73 4.69 4.46 18.11
CA TYR A 73 3.99 3.38 17.42
C TYR A 73 4.05 2.10 18.27
N ARG A 74 2.90 1.58 18.68
CA ARG A 74 2.82 0.42 19.58
C ARG A 74 2.15 -0.79 18.92
N ILE A 75 2.82 -1.94 18.94
CA ILE A 75 2.35 -3.24 18.46
C ILE A 75 2.54 -4.29 19.56
N GLY A 76 1.43 -4.85 20.05
CA GLY A 76 1.45 -5.63 21.30
C GLY A 76 2.04 -4.80 22.44
N ASP A 77 3.07 -5.37 23.10
CA ASP A 77 3.77 -4.72 24.22
C ASP A 77 5.02 -3.93 23.78
N GLN A 78 5.33 -3.88 22.47
CA GLN A 78 6.52 -3.21 21.94
C GLN A 78 6.18 -1.79 21.45
N SER A 79 7.09 -0.85 21.68
CA SER A 79 6.94 0.56 21.31
C SER A 79 8.13 1.04 20.47
N PHE A 80 7.87 1.85 19.45
CA PHE A 80 8.87 2.33 18.51
C PHE A 80 8.65 3.80 18.14
N ASP A 81 9.73 4.52 17.85
CA ASP A 81 9.68 5.94 17.46
C ASP A 81 9.02 6.14 16.08
N ASN A 82 9.10 5.14 15.20
CA ASN A 82 8.53 5.19 13.86
C ASN A 82 8.32 3.79 13.27
N LEU A 83 7.51 3.72 12.21
CA LEU A 83 7.20 2.48 11.50
C LEU A 83 8.46 1.78 10.92
N PRO A 84 9.43 2.47 10.28
CA PRO A 84 10.66 1.81 9.84
C PRO A 84 11.39 1.05 10.95
N LYS A 85 11.59 1.65 12.13
CA LYS A 85 12.22 0.97 13.28
C LYS A 85 11.42 -0.26 13.74
N LEU A 86 10.10 -0.16 13.76
CA LEU A 86 9.20 -1.28 14.06
C LEU A 86 9.40 -2.41 13.04
N LEU A 87 9.40 -2.10 11.75
CA LEU A 87 9.59 -3.10 10.69
C LEU A 87 10.98 -3.74 10.77
N THR A 88 12.05 -2.93 10.92
CA THR A 88 13.43 -3.41 11.12
C THR A 88 13.51 -4.37 12.30
N PHE A 89 12.88 -4.06 13.44
CA PHE A 89 12.88 -4.92 14.61
C PHE A 89 12.30 -6.31 14.30
N TYR A 90 11.15 -6.37 13.63
CA TYR A 90 10.52 -7.65 13.27
C TYR A 90 11.15 -8.37 12.07
N THR A 91 12.23 -7.85 11.47
CA THR A 91 13.07 -8.64 10.55
C THR A 91 13.89 -9.71 11.26
N LEU A 92 14.13 -9.54 12.56
CA LEU A 92 14.89 -10.48 13.41
C LEU A 92 14.05 -11.09 14.54
N HIS A 93 12.94 -10.44 14.93
CA HIS A 93 12.05 -10.91 15.98
C HIS A 93 10.80 -11.55 15.38
N TYR A 94 10.38 -12.67 15.95
CA TYR A 94 9.21 -13.41 15.48
C TYR A 94 7.93 -12.70 15.92
N LEU A 95 6.95 -12.64 15.03
CA LEU A 95 5.61 -12.16 15.34
C LEU A 95 4.72 -13.30 15.86
N ASP A 96 4.39 -14.25 15.00
CA ASP A 96 3.76 -15.54 15.35
C ASP A 96 4.72 -16.68 14.99
N THR A 97 4.84 -17.02 13.70
CA THR A 97 5.68 -18.16 13.26
C THR A 97 6.89 -17.75 12.41
N THR A 98 6.94 -16.48 11.98
CA THR A 98 8.00 -15.98 11.10
C THR A 98 8.37 -14.52 11.40
N PRO A 99 9.64 -14.12 11.19
CA PRO A 99 10.00 -12.71 11.06
C PRO A 99 9.58 -12.17 9.69
N LEU A 100 9.64 -10.85 9.54
CA LEU A 100 9.43 -10.14 8.27
C LEU A 100 10.58 -10.44 7.29
N ARG A 101 10.21 -10.83 6.07
CA ARG A 101 11.17 -11.18 5.01
C ARG A 101 11.22 -10.13 3.91
N ARG A 102 10.07 -9.74 3.38
CA ARG A 102 9.96 -8.71 2.33
C ARG A 102 8.54 -8.16 2.26
N PRO A 103 8.34 -6.94 1.74
CA PRO A 103 7.00 -6.47 1.43
C PRO A 103 6.35 -7.31 0.32
N ALA A 104 5.03 -7.37 0.36
CA ALA A 104 4.20 -7.89 -0.72
C ALA A 104 4.31 -6.97 -1.94
N LEU A 105 4.25 -7.57 -3.14
CA LEU A 105 4.28 -6.78 -4.36
C LEU A 105 2.95 -6.06 -4.56
N LYS A 106 3.02 -4.74 -4.73
CA LYS A 106 1.86 -3.96 -5.17
C LYS A 106 1.54 -4.33 -6.60
N LYS A 107 0.37 -4.95 -6.83
CA LYS A 107 -0.12 -5.18 -8.18
C LYS A 107 -0.56 -3.85 -8.75
N GLU A 108 0.32 -3.22 -9.52
CA GLU A 108 0.00 -2.00 -10.26
C GLU A 108 -0.99 -2.34 -11.37
N GLU A 109 -2.22 -1.82 -11.29
CA GLU A 109 -3.13 -1.87 -12.42
C GLU A 109 -2.73 -0.81 -13.43
N LYS A 110 -2.48 -1.23 -14.68
CA LYS A 110 -2.07 -0.34 -15.77
C LYS A 110 -3.14 -0.27 -16.83
N VAL A 111 -3.43 0.94 -17.27
CA VAL A 111 -4.39 1.25 -18.32
C VAL A 111 -3.72 2.07 -19.42
N ILE A 112 -4.31 2.08 -20.61
CA ILE A 112 -3.78 2.78 -21.77
C ILE A 112 -4.78 3.83 -22.22
N GLY A 113 -4.32 5.05 -22.53
CA GLY A 113 -5.14 6.09 -23.14
C GLY A 113 -5.68 5.65 -24.50
N LYS A 114 -7.00 5.58 -24.67
CA LYS A 114 -7.66 5.35 -25.97
C LYS A 114 -7.70 6.61 -26.82
N PHE A 115 -7.81 7.76 -26.17
CA PHE A 115 -7.90 9.09 -26.78
C PHE A 115 -6.99 10.05 -26.02
N ASP A 116 -6.69 11.19 -26.63
CA ASP A 116 -6.04 12.29 -25.93
C ASP A 116 -7.02 12.90 -24.92
N PHE A 117 -6.53 13.22 -23.74
CA PHE A 117 -7.27 13.92 -22.70
C PHE A 117 -6.43 15.11 -22.24
N VAL A 118 -6.95 16.32 -22.43
CA VAL A 118 -6.24 17.56 -22.11
C VAL A 118 -6.46 18.00 -20.66
N GLY A 119 -7.51 17.46 -20.00
CA GLY A 119 -8.00 17.96 -18.71
C GLY A 119 -8.76 19.29 -18.85
N SER A 120 -9.78 19.47 -18.02
CA SER A 120 -10.53 20.72 -17.84
C SER A 120 -10.31 21.34 -16.47
N ASP A 121 -9.99 20.53 -15.45
CA ASP A 121 -9.86 20.96 -14.06
C ASP A 121 -8.43 20.72 -13.50
N GLN A 122 -8.12 21.33 -12.35
CA GLN A 122 -6.79 21.26 -11.75
C GLN A 122 -6.41 19.86 -11.25
N ASP A 123 -7.43 19.05 -10.93
CA ASP A 123 -7.26 17.68 -10.44
C ASP A 123 -7.08 16.67 -11.59
N ASP A 124 -7.28 17.10 -12.84
CA ASP A 124 -7.14 16.22 -14.00
C ASP A 124 -5.69 15.85 -14.27
N LEU A 125 -5.50 14.61 -14.74
CA LEU A 125 -4.26 14.14 -15.29
C LEU A 125 -4.37 14.08 -16.81
N PRO A 126 -3.85 15.07 -17.56
CA PRO A 126 -3.81 15.00 -19.01
C PRO A 126 -2.92 13.85 -19.48
N PHE A 127 -3.32 13.18 -20.56
CA PHE A 127 -2.57 12.09 -21.18
C PHE A 127 -2.82 12.01 -22.68
N GLN A 128 -1.91 11.35 -23.41
CA GLN A 128 -2.06 11.10 -24.84
C GLN A 128 -2.59 9.69 -25.12
N ARG A 129 -3.21 9.52 -26.29
CA ARG A 129 -3.55 8.20 -26.82
C ARG A 129 -2.29 7.33 -26.86
N GLY A 130 -2.40 6.14 -26.29
CA GLY A 130 -1.31 5.16 -26.17
C GLY A 130 -0.46 5.30 -24.90
N GLU A 131 -0.65 6.37 -24.12
CA GLU A 131 0.08 6.55 -22.87
C GLU A 131 -0.34 5.51 -21.82
N ILE A 132 0.65 4.93 -21.13
CA ILE A 132 0.43 3.97 -20.05
C ILE A 132 0.30 4.73 -18.74
N LEU A 133 -0.82 4.50 -18.05
CA LEU A 133 -1.15 5.12 -16.78
C LEU A 133 -1.28 4.02 -15.72
N THR A 134 -0.81 4.31 -14.51
CA THR A 134 -0.94 3.41 -13.36
C THR A 134 -2.12 3.85 -12.51
N VAL A 135 -3.15 3.02 -12.40
CA VAL A 135 -4.33 3.29 -11.58
C VAL A 135 -3.93 3.23 -10.11
N ILE A 136 -4.27 4.28 -9.37
CA ILE A 136 -4.00 4.40 -7.92
C ILE A 136 -5.28 4.13 -7.12
N ARG A 137 -6.41 4.71 -7.54
CA ARG A 137 -7.72 4.55 -6.89
C ARG A 137 -8.83 4.47 -7.93
N LYS A 138 -9.87 3.70 -7.59
CA LYS A 138 -11.14 3.61 -8.33
C LYS A 138 -12.25 4.12 -7.43
N ASP A 139 -12.08 5.38 -7.05
CA ASP A 139 -12.92 6.13 -6.12
C ASP A 139 -14.33 6.38 -6.69
N GLU A 140 -14.45 6.48 -8.02
CA GLU A 140 -15.73 6.70 -8.71
C GLU A 140 -15.91 5.77 -9.93
N ASP A 141 -17.15 5.68 -10.42
CA ASP A 141 -17.52 4.81 -11.55
C ASP A 141 -16.98 5.32 -12.89
N GLN A 142 -16.82 6.64 -13.06
CA GLN A 142 -16.44 7.26 -14.33
C GLN A 142 -15.10 7.99 -14.29
N TRP A 143 -14.52 8.18 -13.11
CA TRP A 143 -13.26 8.88 -12.91
C TRP A 143 -12.39 8.11 -11.92
N TRP A 144 -11.16 7.81 -12.34
CA TRP A 144 -10.18 7.10 -11.52
C TRP A 144 -8.97 7.99 -11.27
N THR A 145 -8.40 7.92 -10.08
CA THR A 145 -7.08 8.52 -9.82
C THR A 145 -5.99 7.64 -10.45
N ALA A 146 -5.15 8.22 -11.30
CA ALA A 146 -4.01 7.54 -11.90
C ALA A 146 -2.71 8.35 -11.80
N ARG A 147 -1.60 7.71 -12.15
CA ARG A 147 -0.26 8.29 -12.24
C ARG A 147 0.37 8.02 -13.60
N ASN A 148 0.94 9.04 -14.22
CA ASN A 148 1.68 8.88 -15.48
C ASN A 148 3.16 8.52 -15.24
N SER A 149 3.92 8.38 -16.34
CA SER A 149 5.34 8.02 -16.28
C SER A 149 6.24 9.09 -15.63
N SER A 150 5.82 10.36 -15.64
CA SER A 150 6.54 11.46 -14.95
C SER A 150 6.22 11.55 -13.46
N GLY A 151 5.36 10.67 -12.95
CA GLY A 151 4.96 10.65 -11.54
C GLY A 151 3.83 11.64 -11.20
N LYS A 152 3.28 12.37 -12.17
CA LYS A 152 2.11 13.25 -11.95
C LYS A 152 0.88 12.39 -11.66
N ILE A 153 0.13 12.77 -10.63
CA ILE A 153 -1.09 12.11 -10.18
C ILE A 153 -2.27 13.03 -10.46
N GLY A 154 -3.39 12.47 -10.91
CA GLY A 154 -4.66 13.17 -11.09
C GLY A 154 -5.75 12.24 -11.61
N GLN A 155 -6.93 12.80 -11.85
CA GLN A 155 -8.12 12.10 -12.29
C GLN A 155 -8.09 11.84 -13.80
N ILE A 156 -8.56 10.66 -14.21
CA ILE A 156 -8.68 10.25 -15.60
C ILE A 156 -10.08 9.69 -15.88
N PRO A 157 -10.70 10.02 -17.03
CA PRO A 157 -12.03 9.50 -17.35
C PRO A 157 -11.95 8.05 -17.83
N VAL A 158 -12.70 7.16 -17.16
CA VAL A 158 -12.78 5.72 -17.47
C VAL A 158 -13.14 5.43 -18.94
N PRO A 159 -14.06 6.17 -19.59
CA PRO A 159 -14.36 5.94 -21.01
C PRO A 159 -13.17 6.18 -21.96
N TYR A 160 -12.17 6.97 -21.53
CA TYR A 160 -11.00 7.33 -22.33
C TYR A 160 -9.83 6.35 -22.21
N ILE A 161 -9.99 5.28 -21.43
CA ILE A 161 -8.93 4.29 -21.19
C ILE A 161 -9.37 2.87 -21.52
N CYS A 162 -8.42 2.00 -21.85
CA CYS A 162 -8.60 0.54 -21.87
C CYS A 162 -7.71 -0.13 -20.83
N GLN A 163 -8.20 -1.24 -20.28
CA GLN A 163 -7.34 -2.21 -19.61
C GLN A 163 -6.51 -2.94 -20.67
N ARG A 164 -5.22 -3.11 -20.38
CA ARG A 164 -4.39 -4.04 -21.13
C ARG A 164 -4.77 -5.45 -20.65
N LEU A 165 -5.39 -6.24 -21.54
CA LEU A 165 -5.58 -7.69 -21.33
C LEU A 165 -4.22 -8.39 -21.27
#